data_AF-A0A6A5A4P7-F1
#
_entry.id   AF-A0A6A5A4P7-F1
#
_cell.length_a   1.000
_cell.length_b   1.000
_cell.length_c   1.000
_cell.angle_alpha   90.00
_cell.angle_beta   90.00
_cell.angle_gamma   90.00
#
_symmetry.space_group_name_H-M   'P 1'
#
loop_
_entity.id
_entity.type
_entity.pdbx_description
1 polymer ?
#
loop_
_entity_poly.entity_id
_entity_poly.type
_entity_poly.pdbx_seq_one_letter_code
_entity_poly.pdbx_strand_id
1 'polypeptide(L)'
;MFSHGFEVEVDDSNKTLNKKIREGQMSHFNFICVVGADEQEKHAVNIRTRDNKVHGTKSVADTIALFRHLADNKVKDEDHPDVEQKK
;
A
#
# COMPACT_ATOMS: atom_id res chain seq x y z
N MET A 1 -4.24 -6.89 8.39
CA MET A 1 -2.97 -6.16 8.61
C MET A 1 -2.73 -5.88 10.10
N PHE A 2 -3.65 -5.23 10.82
CA PHE A 2 -3.50 -4.99 12.27
C PHE A 2 -3.21 -6.26 13.09
N SER A 3 -3.92 -7.37 12.81
CA SER A 3 -3.70 -8.67 13.47
C SER A 3 -2.31 -9.28 13.24
N HIS A 4 -1.56 -8.78 12.26
CA HIS A 4 -0.22 -9.27 11.91
C HIS A 4 0.89 -8.37 12.49
N GLY A 5 0.55 -7.42 13.37
CA GLY A 5 1.51 -6.54 14.04
C GLY A 5 1.91 -5.30 13.25
N PHE A 6 1.19 -4.98 12.17
CA PHE A 6 1.40 -3.74 11.42
C PHE A 6 0.53 -2.61 11.94
N GLU A 7 1.10 -1.41 12.05
CA GLU A 7 0.37 -0.19 12.33
C GLU A 7 -0.35 0.29 11.07
N VAL A 8 -1.67 0.37 11.12
CA VAL A 8 -2.53 0.69 9.98
C VAL A 8 -3.62 1.64 10.41
N GLU A 9 -3.81 2.68 9.62
CA GLU A 9 -4.92 3.62 9.74
C GLU A 9 -5.82 3.50 8.50
N VAL A 10 -7.13 3.64 8.70
CA VAL A 10 -8.12 3.61 7.63
C VAL A 10 -8.80 4.98 7.56
N ASP A 11 -8.70 5.63 6.40
CA ASP A 11 -9.42 6.87 6.11
C ASP A 11 -10.73 6.58 5.36
N ASP A 12 -11.83 6.53 6.09
CA ASP A 12 -13.20 6.33 5.59
C ASP A 12 -13.93 7.65 5.28
N SER A 13 -13.25 8.80 5.33
CA SER A 13 -13.87 10.11 5.11
C SER A 13 -14.43 10.27 3.69
N ASN A 14 -15.41 11.15 3.50
CA ASN A 14 -15.96 11.48 2.16
C ASN A 14 -15.03 12.39 1.31
N LYS A 15 -13.74 12.46 1.65
CA LYS A 15 -12.76 13.24 0.87
C LYS A 15 -12.47 12.56 -0.47
N THR A 16 -12.10 13.36 -1.48
CA THR A 16 -11.67 12.82 -2.77
C THR A 16 -10.42 11.93 -2.61
N LEU A 17 -10.30 10.89 -3.42
CA LEU A 17 -9.17 9.94 -3.36
C LEU A 17 -7.81 10.66 -3.38
N ASN A 18 -7.65 11.65 -4.26
CA ASN A 18 -6.41 12.44 -4.35
C ASN A 18 -6.08 13.19 -3.06
N LYS A 19 -7.11 13.67 -2.34
CA LYS A 19 -6.91 14.35 -1.05
C LYS A 19 -6.46 13.35 0.02
N LYS A 20 -7.07 12.16 0.08
CA LYS A 20 -6.67 11.09 1.02
C LYS A 20 -5.24 10.63 0.78
N ILE A 21 -4.86 10.41 -0.48
CA ILE A 21 -3.49 10.04 -0.84
C ILE A 21 -2.51 11.11 -0.37
N ARG A 22 -2.82 12.38 -0.63
CA ARG A 22 -1.96 13.50 -0.19
C ARG A 22 -1.87 13.61 1.34
N GLU A 23 -2.96 13.40 2.06
CA GLU A 23 -2.96 13.39 3.53
C GLU A 23 -2.11 12.21 4.07
N GLY A 24 -2.20 11.04 3.44
CA GLY A 24 -1.36 9.89 3.76
C GLY A 24 0.14 10.16 3.54
N GLN A 25 0.49 10.83 2.45
CA GLN A 25 1.87 11.26 2.19
C GLN A 25 2.37 12.28 3.23
N MET A 26 1.55 13.26 3.57
CA MET A 26 1.88 14.29 4.59
C MET A 26 2.03 13.70 6.00
N SER A 27 1.31 12.61 6.28
CA SER A 27 1.39 11.88 7.55
C SER A 27 2.55 10.87 7.58
N HIS A 28 3.41 10.87 6.56
CA HIS A 28 4.58 10.01 6.43
C HIS A 28 4.27 8.49 6.48
N PHE A 29 3.10 8.07 5.97
CA PHE A 29 2.85 6.65 5.79
C PHE A 29 3.77 6.07 4.70
N ASN A 30 4.39 4.93 5.01
CA ASN A 30 5.30 4.24 4.10
C ASN A 30 4.56 3.71 2.85
N PHE A 31 3.36 3.17 3.06
CA PHE A 31 2.52 2.62 2.01
C PHE A 31 1.09 3.15 2.14
N ILE A 32 0.51 3.51 1.00
CA ILE A 32 -0.88 3.93 0.85
C ILE A 32 -1.59 2.83 0.07
N CYS A 33 -2.48 2.11 0.74
CA CYS A 33 -3.27 1.05 0.13
C CYS A 33 -4.62 1.61 -0.32
N VAL A 34 -4.84 1.67 -1.62
CA VAL A 34 -6.11 2.11 -2.21
C VAL A 34 -6.97 0.89 -2.53
N VAL A 35 -8.22 0.94 -2.08
CA VAL A 35 -9.23 -0.08 -2.35
C VAL A 35 -10.41 0.58 -3.06
N GLY A 36 -10.59 0.27 -4.34
CA GLY A 36 -11.78 0.59 -5.11
C GLY A 36 -12.71 -0.60 -5.23
N ALA A 37 -13.74 -0.47 -6.08
CA ALA A 37 -14.71 -1.54 -6.33
C ALA A 37 -14.06 -2.78 -6.96
N ASP A 38 -13.20 -2.58 -7.96
CA ASP A 38 -12.50 -3.67 -8.66
C ASP A 38 -11.52 -4.39 -7.73
N GLU A 39 -10.82 -3.64 -6.88
CA GLU A 39 -9.91 -4.20 -5.89
C GLU A 39 -10.66 -4.98 -4.81
N GLN A 40 -11.82 -4.48 -4.38
CA GLN A 40 -12.67 -5.17 -3.41
C GLN A 40 -13.17 -6.51 -3.95
N GLU A 41 -13.62 -6.55 -5.21
CA GLU A 41 -14.07 -7.80 -5.86
C GLU A 41 -12.94 -8.83 -5.97
N LYS A 42 -11.72 -8.37 -6.28
CA LYS A 42 -10.55 -9.23 -6.47
C LYS A 42 -9.82 -9.55 -5.17
N HIS A 43 -10.32 -9.10 -4.01
CA HIS A 43 -9.60 -9.18 -2.72
C HIS A 43 -8.15 -8.71 -2.82
N ALA A 44 -7.96 -7.61 -3.57
CA ALA A 44 -6.68 -7.02 -3.87
C ALA A 44 -6.63 -5.58 -3.36
N VAL A 45 -5.43 -5.00 -3.35
CA VAL A 45 -5.20 -3.61 -2.96
C VAL A 45 -4.18 -3.01 -3.92
N ASN A 46 -4.38 -1.75 -4.29
CA ASN A 46 -3.42 -1.00 -5.06
C ASN A 46 -2.44 -0.30 -4.11
N ILE A 47 -1.16 -0.65 -4.18
CA ILE A 47 -0.15 -0.14 -3.26
C ILE A 47 0.57 1.04 -3.92
N ARG A 48 0.59 2.17 -3.23
CA ARG A 48 1.38 3.35 -3.58
C ARG A 48 2.38 3.66 -2.48
N THR A 49 3.55 4.17 -2.85
CA THR A 49 4.55 4.65 -1.88
C THR A 49 4.35 6.13 -1.56
N ARG A 50 5.08 6.60 -0.55
CA ARG A 50 5.18 8.02 -0.18
C ARG A 50 5.50 8.91 -1.38
N ASP A 51 6.39 8.47 -2.27
CA ASP A 51 6.84 9.25 -3.44
C ASP A 51 5.88 9.20 -4.63
N ASN A 52 4.62 8.78 -4.40
CA ASN A 52 3.56 8.65 -5.41
C ASN A 52 3.88 7.61 -6.50
N LYS A 53 4.81 6.69 -6.23
CA LYS A 53 5.10 5.57 -7.14
C LYS A 53 4.04 4.49 -6.95
N VAL A 54 3.50 4.00 -8.06
CA VAL A 54 2.48 2.95 -8.06
C VAL A 54 3.19 1.61 -8.17
N HIS A 55 3.10 0.77 -7.13
CA HIS A 55 3.64 -0.59 -7.14
C HIS A 55 2.71 -1.62 -7.79
N GLY A 56 1.50 -1.18 -8.16
CA GLY A 56 0.48 -2.00 -8.79
C GLY A 56 -0.46 -2.65 -7.79
N THR A 57 -1.33 -3.51 -8.31
CA THR A 57 -2.35 -4.22 -7.55
C THR A 57 -1.82 -5.58 -7.11
N LYS A 58 -1.88 -5.87 -5.81
CA LYS A 58 -1.51 -7.16 -5.21
C LYS A 58 -2.66 -7.69 -4.36
N SER A 59 -2.76 -9.01 -4.21
CA SER A 59 -3.76 -9.59 -3.30
C SER A 59 -3.47 -9.15 -1.85
N VAL A 60 -4.50 -9.10 -1.00
CA VAL A 60 -4.30 -8.75 0.43
C VAL A 60 -3.31 -9.70 1.10
N ALA A 61 -3.34 -10.99 0.74
CA ALA A 61 -2.41 -11.99 1.26
C ALA A 61 -0.96 -11.71 0.84
N ASP A 62 -0.73 -11.39 -0.44
CA ASP A 62 0.60 -11.05 -0.95
C ASP A 62 1.13 -9.75 -0.33
N THR A 63 0.26 -8.76 -0.09
CA THR A 63 0.65 -7.51 0.55
C THR A 63 1.12 -7.73 1.98
N ILE A 64 0.44 -8.60 2.74
CA ILE A 64 0.86 -8.95 4.12
C ILE A 64 2.21 -9.67 4.09
N ALA A 65 2.41 -10.61 3.16
CA ALA A 65 3.69 -11.31 3.01
C ALA A 65 4.83 -10.35 2.63
N LEU A 66 4.55 -9.40 1.72
CA LEU A 66 5.49 -8.35 1.32
C LEU A 66 5.88 -7.47 2.51
N PHE A 67 4.90 -6.97 3.27
CA PHE A 67 5.16 -6.10 4.42
C PHE A 67 5.95 -6.83 5.51
N ARG A 68 5.69 -8.13 5.71
CA ARG A 68 6.46 -8.95 6.64
C ARG A 68 7.91 -9.09 6.20
N HIS A 69 8.14 -9.40 4.92
CA HIS A 69 9.48 -9.48 4.36
C HIS A 69 10.25 -8.16 4.47
N LEU A 70 9.58 -7.03 4.24
CA LEU A 70 10.18 -5.70 4.39
C LEU A 70 10.53 -5.38 5.84
N ALA A 71 9.64 -5.72 6.78
CA ALA A 71 9.86 -5.53 8.21
C ALA A 71 11.02 -6.39 8.73
N ASP A 72 11.11 -7.66 8.32
CA ASP A 72 12.15 -8.59 8.74
C ASP A 72 13.53 -8.20 8.19
N ASN A 73 13.60 -7.78 6.91
CA ASN A 73 14.86 -7.44 6.25
C ASN A 73 15.28 -5.97 6.43
N LYS A 74 14.46 -5.13 7.06
CA LYS A 74 14.70 -3.68 7.25
C LYS A 74 15.17 -2.99 5.95
N VAL A 75 14.54 -3.33 4.84
CA VAL A 75 14.88 -2.81 3.51
C VAL A 75 14.66 -1.30 3.51
N LYS A 76 15.63 -0.55 2.96
CA LYS A 76 15.51 0.90 2.82
C LYS A 76 14.65 1.24 1.60
N ASP A 77 14.03 2.43 1.62
CA ASP A 77 13.15 2.94 0.54
C ASP A 77 13.79 2.85 -0.86
N GLU A 78 15.12 2.87 -0.97
CA GLU A 78 15.87 2.90 -2.24
C GLU A 78 16.00 1.53 -2.96
N ASP A 79 15.74 0.41 -2.27
CA ASP A 79 15.95 -0.94 -2.81
C ASP A 79 14.65 -1.58 -3.33
N HIS A 80 13.65 -0.80 -3.73
CA HIS A 80 12.41 -1.39 -4.23
C HIS A 80 12.60 -1.84 -5.70
N PRO A 81 12.72 -3.15 -5.99
CA PRO A 81 12.70 -3.60 -7.38
C PRO A 81 11.38 -3.15 -7.98
N ASP A 82 11.46 -2.40 -9.08
CA ASP A 82 10.33 -2.12 -9.95
C ASP A 82 9.64 -3.46 -10.24
N VAL A 83 8.46 -3.67 -9.65
CA VAL A 83 7.63 -4.81 -10.00
C VAL A 83 7.09 -4.47 -11.39
N GLU A 84 7.90 -4.80 -12.38
CA GLU A 84 7.57 -4.73 -13.79
C GLU A 84 6.29 -5.55 -13.99
N GLN A 85 5.21 -4.85 -14.30
CA GLN A 85 3.93 -5.47 -14.63
C GLN A 85 4.14 -6.26 -15.92
N LYS A 86 4.32 -7.59 -15.81
CA LYS A 86 4.23 -8.48 -16.97
C LYS A 86 2.82 -8.33 -17.55
N LYS A 87 2.77 -7.73 -18.74
CA LYS A 87 1.64 -7.71 -19.65
C LYS A 87 1.17 -9.12 -20.00
#